data_AF-A0AAD0T3Y1-F1
#
_entry.id   AF-A0AAD0T3Y1-F1
#
_cell.length_a   1.000
_cell.length_b   1.000
_cell.length_c   1.000
_cell.angle_alpha   90.00
_cell.angle_beta   90.00
_cell.angle_gamma   90.00
#
_symmetry.space_group_name_H-M   'P 1'
#
loop_
_entity.id
_entity.type
_entity.pdbx_description
1 polymer ?
#
loop_
_entity_poly.entity_id
_entity_poly.type
_entity_poly.pdbx_seq_one_letter_code
_entity_poly.pdbx_strand_id
1 'polypeptide(L)'
;MAIISFLSISILVFLLPAEKLIRKTSNLSYRYRSQYRRGKDLLIDLSQLNLMGDLTHLSHYKFFDELICEISQVAKEFGAATSKTLSKLRHSLSTDLQIEKKSSSVMNESYFQFILAACLTLFLNIFSTKILDFEIDTLFISCALAYNLIGIITFHYLIKKLAQKQIVPIGHVLHSFLIFKLMYDVGTPLNQLISRSRINSLADIQLSYAKELFRRLAALVEMKQAQGLDIGDDLESIEIGLWDEYKSQNEQLLSRIKICKFIWLVVFFFIPYVGNFFRLISHLNL
;
A
#
# COMPACT_ATOMS: atom_id res chain seq x y z
N MET A 1 14.99 -27.42 33.60
CA MET A 1 13.70 -26.71 33.54
C MET A 1 13.76 -25.47 32.62
N ALA A 2 14.70 -24.54 32.80
CA ALA A 2 14.81 -23.31 31.99
C ALA A 2 15.05 -23.52 30.47
N ILE A 3 15.83 -24.54 30.09
CA ILE A 3 16.12 -24.86 28.67
C ILE A 3 14.89 -25.45 27.96
N ILE A 4 14.05 -26.21 28.68
CA ILE A 4 12.82 -26.81 28.16
C ILE A 4 11.74 -25.72 28.01
N SER A 5 11.68 -24.73 28.91
CA SER A 5 10.85 -23.53 28.72
C SER A 5 11.34 -22.66 27.55
N PHE A 6 12.65 -22.54 27.34
CA PHE A 6 13.22 -21.77 26.22
C PHE A 6 12.92 -22.42 24.86
N LEU A 7 13.06 -23.75 24.77
CA LEU A 7 12.68 -24.52 23.58
C LEU A 7 11.17 -24.52 23.36
N SER A 8 10.35 -24.70 24.39
CA SER A 8 8.89 -24.72 24.23
C SER A 8 8.31 -23.35 23.84
N ILE A 9 8.85 -22.23 24.33
CA ILE A 9 8.42 -20.88 23.92
C ILE A 9 8.92 -20.54 22.51
N SER A 10 10.17 -20.89 22.17
CA SER A 10 10.69 -20.71 20.81
C SER A 10 9.90 -21.53 19.80
N ILE A 11 9.52 -22.75 20.16
CA ILE A 11 8.65 -23.63 19.37
C ILE A 11 7.22 -23.06 19.31
N LEU A 12 6.69 -22.46 20.38
CA LEU A 12 5.36 -21.83 20.40
C LEU A 12 5.27 -20.60 19.48
N VAL A 13 6.34 -19.79 19.43
CA VAL A 13 6.45 -18.63 18.53
C VAL A 13 6.62 -19.07 17.07
N PHE A 14 7.31 -20.19 16.82
CA PHE A 14 7.47 -20.78 15.48
C PHE A 14 6.23 -21.56 15.00
N LEU A 15 5.44 -22.14 15.92
CA LEU A 15 4.24 -22.93 15.63
C LEU A 15 2.94 -22.12 15.60
N LEU A 16 2.94 -20.85 16.05
CA LEU A 16 1.80 -19.97 15.87
C LEU A 16 1.66 -19.67 14.37
N PRO A 17 0.66 -20.26 13.67
CA PRO A 17 0.46 -19.96 12.28
C PRO A 17 -0.13 -18.57 12.27
N ALA A 18 0.68 -17.56 11.99
CA ALA A 18 0.26 -16.17 11.85
C ALA A 18 -0.96 -16.07 10.90
N GLU A 19 -1.08 -17.01 9.96
CA GLU A 19 -2.23 -17.15 9.05
C GLU A 19 -3.53 -17.64 9.70
N LYS A 20 -3.50 -18.47 10.76
CA LYS A 20 -4.71 -19.01 11.42
C LYS A 20 -5.34 -18.02 12.41
N LEU A 21 -4.54 -17.18 13.08
CA LEU A 21 -5.07 -16.13 13.97
C LEU A 21 -5.79 -15.01 13.19
N ILE A 22 -5.38 -14.74 11.96
CA ILE A 22 -6.02 -13.76 11.07
C ILE A 22 -7.39 -14.24 10.55
N ARG A 23 -7.69 -15.55 10.60
CA ARG A 23 -8.91 -16.13 10.02
C ARG A 23 -10.12 -16.12 10.95
N LYS A 24 -9.93 -15.97 12.27
CA LYS A 24 -11.02 -16.11 13.27
C LYS A 24 -11.75 -14.79 13.61
N THR A 25 -11.35 -13.67 13.02
CA THR A 25 -11.95 -12.33 13.23
C THR A 25 -12.78 -11.86 12.01
N SER A 26 -13.56 -12.77 11.41
CA SER A 26 -14.24 -12.54 10.12
C SER A 26 -15.31 -11.44 10.13
N ASN A 27 -15.94 -11.14 11.26
CA ASN A 27 -17.03 -10.15 11.32
C ASN A 27 -16.57 -8.70 11.62
N LEU A 28 -15.40 -8.50 12.25
CA LEU A 28 -14.74 -7.18 12.37
C LEU A 28 -13.89 -6.83 11.14
N SER A 29 -13.57 -7.83 10.31
CA SER A 29 -12.70 -7.73 9.14
C SER A 29 -13.30 -6.90 7.99
N TYR A 30 -14.63 -6.75 7.88
CA TYR A 30 -15.22 -6.00 6.75
C TYR A 30 -14.89 -4.49 6.80
N ARG A 31 -14.90 -3.90 8.00
CA ARG A 31 -14.51 -2.49 8.21
C ARG A 31 -13.00 -2.25 8.19
N TYR A 32 -12.21 -3.25 8.56
CA TYR A 32 -10.73 -3.21 8.60
C TYR A 32 -10.06 -4.07 7.50
N ARG A 33 -10.76 -4.34 6.39
CA ARG A 33 -10.19 -5.10 5.26
C ARG A 33 -9.03 -4.29 4.67
N SER A 34 -7.85 -4.89 4.55
CA SER A 34 -6.70 -4.25 3.91
C SER A 34 -7.02 -3.87 2.47
N GLN A 35 -6.45 -2.76 1.98
CA GLN A 35 -6.67 -2.29 0.61
C GLN A 35 -6.38 -3.40 -0.42
N TYR A 36 -5.31 -4.17 -0.21
CA TYR A 36 -4.97 -5.34 -1.03
C TYR A 36 -6.10 -6.38 -1.15
N ARG A 37 -6.81 -6.69 -0.05
CA ARG A 37 -7.93 -7.64 -0.11
C ARG A 37 -9.10 -7.08 -0.93
N ARG A 38 -9.45 -5.81 -0.74
CA ARG A 38 -10.52 -5.16 -1.51
C ARG A 38 -10.22 -5.15 -3.01
N GLY A 39 -8.99 -4.84 -3.40
CA GLY A 39 -8.62 -4.88 -4.83
C GLY A 39 -8.57 -6.31 -5.38
N LYS A 40 -8.19 -7.32 -4.58
CA LYS A 40 -8.27 -8.72 -5.00
C LYS A 40 -9.71 -9.16 -5.22
N ASP A 41 -10.61 -8.78 -4.33
CA ASP A 41 -12.05 -9.04 -4.48
C ASP A 41 -12.57 -8.36 -5.76
N LEU A 42 -12.19 -7.10 -6.01
CA LEU A 42 -12.53 -6.38 -7.25
C LEU A 42 -11.98 -7.07 -8.52
N LEU A 43 -10.77 -7.62 -8.47
CA LEU A 43 -10.19 -8.36 -9.60
C LEU A 43 -10.98 -9.64 -9.90
N ILE A 44 -11.44 -10.33 -8.85
CA ILE A 44 -12.30 -11.52 -8.96
C ILE A 44 -13.65 -11.12 -9.54
N ASP A 45 -14.28 -10.07 -9.00
CA ASP A 45 -15.54 -9.52 -9.52
C ASP A 45 -15.38 -9.20 -11.02
N LEU A 46 -14.30 -8.50 -11.39
CA LEU A 46 -13.97 -8.16 -12.78
C LEU A 46 -13.77 -9.37 -13.70
N SER A 47 -13.24 -10.46 -13.18
CA SER A 47 -13.04 -11.72 -13.93
C SER A 47 -14.35 -12.44 -14.26
N GLN A 48 -15.36 -12.25 -13.40
CA GLN A 48 -16.68 -12.89 -13.47
C GLN A 48 -17.74 -11.93 -14.04
N LEU A 49 -17.38 -10.66 -14.20
CA LEU A 49 -18.29 -9.58 -14.54
C LEU A 49 -18.76 -9.65 -15.99
N ASN A 50 -20.08 -9.63 -16.13
CA ASN A 50 -20.75 -9.21 -17.35
C ASN A 50 -21.10 -7.71 -17.20
N LEU A 51 -20.39 -6.83 -17.93
CA LEU A 51 -20.51 -5.36 -17.80
C LEU A 51 -21.92 -4.82 -18.10
N MET A 52 -22.81 -5.64 -18.69
CA MET A 52 -24.22 -5.29 -18.92
C MET A 52 -25.13 -5.57 -17.72
N GLY A 53 -24.64 -6.30 -16.70
CA GLY A 53 -25.39 -6.66 -15.50
C GLY A 53 -25.47 -5.55 -14.46
N ASP A 54 -25.91 -5.95 -13.26
CA ASP A 54 -25.97 -5.10 -12.07
C ASP A 54 -24.58 -4.96 -11.43
N LEU A 55 -24.17 -3.71 -11.19
CA LEU A 55 -22.87 -3.31 -10.64
C LEU A 55 -22.95 -2.85 -9.18
N THR A 56 -24.13 -2.90 -8.56
CA THR A 56 -24.35 -2.45 -7.18
C THR A 56 -23.54 -3.20 -6.13
N HIS A 57 -23.02 -4.39 -6.47
CA HIS A 57 -22.23 -5.23 -5.57
C HIS A 57 -20.70 -5.15 -5.79
N LEU A 58 -20.22 -4.20 -6.59
CA LEU A 58 -18.80 -4.10 -6.92
C LEU A 58 -17.94 -3.77 -5.69
N SER A 59 -16.84 -4.50 -5.50
CA SER A 59 -15.87 -4.22 -4.43
C SER A 59 -15.17 -2.87 -4.64
N HIS A 60 -15.29 -1.95 -3.68
CA HIS A 60 -14.64 -0.62 -3.75
C HIS A 60 -13.11 -0.70 -3.56
N TYR A 61 -12.36 -0.20 -4.55
CA TYR A 61 -10.90 -0.16 -4.50
C TYR A 61 -10.32 1.01 -5.30
N LYS A 62 -9.78 1.98 -4.54
CA LYS A 62 -9.17 3.21 -5.07
C LYS A 62 -10.12 3.91 -6.06
N PHE A 63 -9.69 4.10 -7.30
CA PHE A 63 -10.49 4.67 -8.39
C PHE A 63 -10.97 3.61 -9.39
N PHE A 64 -10.56 2.35 -9.21
CA PHE A 64 -10.87 1.30 -10.17
C PHE A 64 -12.36 0.99 -10.19
N ASP A 65 -13.06 1.08 -9.06
CA ASP A 65 -14.51 0.87 -9.01
C ASP A 65 -15.29 1.96 -9.75
N GLU A 66 -14.94 3.23 -9.57
CA GLU A 66 -15.54 4.35 -10.32
C GLU A 66 -15.32 4.18 -11.82
N LEU A 67 -14.08 3.85 -12.21
CA LEU A 67 -13.69 3.60 -13.60
C LEU A 67 -14.46 2.43 -14.24
N ILE A 68 -14.71 1.35 -13.48
CA ILE A 68 -15.51 0.19 -13.96
C ILE A 68 -16.95 0.60 -14.22
N CYS A 69 -17.54 1.36 -13.30
CA CYS A 69 -18.89 1.87 -13.43
C CYS A 69 -19.02 2.81 -14.64
N GLU A 70 -18.06 3.71 -14.84
CA GLU A 70 -18.02 4.61 -16.00
C GLU A 70 -17.88 3.85 -17.32
N ILE A 71 -16.95 2.90 -17.41
CA ILE A 71 -16.78 2.08 -18.62
C ILE A 71 -18.05 1.28 -18.93
N SER A 72 -18.74 0.74 -17.93
CA SER A 72 -20.02 0.05 -18.12
C SER A 72 -21.11 0.99 -18.62
N GLN A 73 -21.22 2.20 -18.07
CA GLN A 73 -22.19 3.20 -18.52
C GLN A 73 -21.95 3.57 -19.98
N VAL A 74 -20.72 3.85 -20.38
CA VAL A 74 -20.38 4.21 -21.77
C VAL A 74 -20.58 3.02 -22.71
N ALA A 75 -20.27 1.81 -22.27
CA ALA A 75 -20.55 0.61 -23.05
C ALA A 75 -22.05 0.39 -23.29
N LYS A 76 -22.89 0.70 -22.29
CA LYS A 76 -24.35 0.67 -22.40
C LYS A 76 -24.88 1.80 -23.29
N GLU A 77 -24.31 3.00 -23.21
CA GLU A 77 -24.71 4.17 -24.00
C GLU A 77 -24.32 4.05 -25.48
N PHE A 78 -23.14 3.52 -25.80
CA PHE A 78 -22.55 3.55 -27.14
C PHE A 78 -22.40 2.17 -27.80
N GLY A 79 -22.79 1.08 -27.13
CA GLY A 79 -22.71 -0.29 -27.69
C GLY A 79 -21.29 -0.78 -27.96
N ALA A 80 -20.29 -0.19 -27.28
CA ALA A 80 -18.88 -0.41 -27.54
C ALA A 80 -18.39 -1.79 -27.06
N ALA A 81 -17.46 -2.39 -27.80
CA ALA A 81 -16.83 -3.64 -27.44
C ALA A 81 -15.85 -3.45 -26.27
N THR A 82 -16.26 -3.86 -25.07
CA THR A 82 -15.51 -3.64 -23.82
C THR A 82 -14.49 -4.72 -23.49
N SER A 83 -14.44 -5.83 -24.22
CA SER A 83 -13.59 -6.98 -23.86
C SER A 83 -12.09 -6.61 -23.81
N LYS A 84 -11.60 -5.83 -24.78
CA LYS A 84 -10.21 -5.36 -24.83
C LYS A 84 -9.92 -4.38 -23.69
N THR A 85 -10.82 -3.42 -23.47
CA THR A 85 -10.75 -2.41 -22.38
C THR A 85 -10.75 -3.07 -21.00
N LEU A 86 -11.59 -4.10 -20.80
CA LEU A 86 -11.67 -4.86 -19.56
C LEU A 86 -10.41 -5.70 -19.32
N SER A 87 -9.81 -6.25 -20.37
CA SER A 87 -8.53 -6.95 -20.28
C SER A 87 -7.40 -6.01 -19.85
N LYS A 88 -7.31 -4.82 -20.46
CA LYS A 88 -6.36 -3.77 -20.04
C LYS A 88 -6.58 -3.38 -18.59
N LEU A 89 -7.84 -3.16 -18.19
CA LEU A 89 -8.18 -2.81 -16.80
C LEU A 89 -7.78 -3.89 -15.79
N ARG A 90 -8.02 -5.17 -16.11
CA ARG A 90 -7.56 -6.30 -15.27
C ARG A 90 -6.06 -6.32 -15.14
N HIS A 91 -5.33 -6.04 -16.22
CA HIS A 91 -3.88 -5.95 -16.21
C HIS A 91 -3.40 -4.79 -15.31
N SER A 92 -3.95 -3.59 -15.49
CA SER A 92 -3.69 -2.41 -14.66
C SER A 92 -3.98 -2.65 -13.18
N LEU A 93 -5.11 -3.27 -12.85
CA LEU A 93 -5.48 -3.63 -11.47
C LEU A 93 -4.52 -4.68 -10.88
N SER A 94 -4.14 -5.68 -11.67
CA SER A 94 -3.17 -6.70 -11.26
C SER A 94 -1.81 -6.07 -10.93
N THR A 95 -1.34 -5.15 -11.76
CA THR A 95 -0.08 -4.42 -11.54
C THR A 95 -0.13 -3.60 -10.24
N ASP A 96 -1.20 -2.84 -10.01
CA ASP A 96 -1.36 -2.08 -8.77
C ASP A 96 -1.45 -3.00 -7.53
N LEU A 97 -2.13 -4.15 -7.65
CA LEU A 97 -2.19 -5.15 -6.57
C LEU A 97 -0.83 -5.76 -6.23
N GLN A 98 0.04 -5.98 -7.21
CA GLN A 98 1.40 -6.47 -6.96
C GLN A 98 2.21 -5.44 -6.17
N ILE A 99 2.06 -4.16 -6.52
CA ILE A 99 2.72 -3.05 -5.82
C ILE A 99 2.20 -2.93 -4.38
N GLU A 100 0.88 -2.96 -4.18
CA GLU A 100 0.26 -2.93 -2.85
C GLU A 100 0.66 -4.13 -1.99
N LYS A 101 0.74 -5.33 -2.58
CA LYS A 101 1.20 -6.53 -1.87
C LYS A 101 2.62 -6.34 -1.35
N LYS A 102 3.52 -5.82 -2.19
CA LYS A 102 4.91 -5.57 -1.84
C LYS A 102 5.00 -4.52 -0.72
N SER A 103 4.24 -3.43 -0.82
CA SER A 103 4.16 -2.37 0.20
C SER A 103 3.65 -2.88 1.54
N SER A 104 2.50 -3.56 1.52
CA SER A 104 1.88 -4.16 2.71
C SER A 104 2.78 -5.21 3.36
N SER A 105 3.51 -6.01 2.56
CA SER A 105 4.45 -6.99 3.08
C SER A 105 5.57 -6.33 3.88
N VAL A 106 6.20 -5.27 3.35
CA VAL A 106 7.27 -4.54 4.06
C VAL A 106 6.74 -3.87 5.33
N MET A 107 5.50 -3.37 5.30
CA MET A 107 4.82 -2.82 6.48
C MET A 107 4.59 -3.86 7.56
N ASN A 108 3.98 -4.99 7.21
CA ASN A 108 3.71 -6.05 8.17
C ASN A 108 5.01 -6.63 8.74
N GLU A 109 6.04 -6.79 7.91
CA GLU A 109 7.38 -7.19 8.35
C GLU A 109 7.95 -6.20 9.38
N SER A 110 7.80 -4.89 9.15
CA SER A 110 8.29 -3.85 10.06
C SER A 110 7.58 -3.90 11.41
N TYR A 111 6.24 -3.94 11.42
CA TYR A 111 5.47 -4.03 12.66
C TYR A 111 5.77 -5.32 13.42
N PHE A 112 5.92 -6.44 12.71
CA PHE A 112 6.28 -7.71 13.33
C PHE A 112 7.66 -7.66 14.00
N GLN A 113 8.66 -7.06 13.35
CA GLN A 113 9.99 -6.85 13.93
C GLN A 113 9.94 -5.97 15.19
N PHE A 114 9.15 -4.91 15.19
CA PHE A 114 8.96 -4.05 16.37
C PHE A 114 8.29 -4.78 17.53
N ILE A 115 7.24 -5.57 17.26
CA ILE A 115 6.56 -6.38 18.28
C ILE A 115 7.53 -7.40 18.86
N LEU A 116 8.29 -8.11 18.01
CA LEU A 116 9.30 -9.06 18.48
C LEU A 116 10.37 -8.40 19.34
N ALA A 117 10.88 -7.22 18.96
CA ALA A 117 11.88 -6.50 19.73
C ALA A 117 11.33 -6.04 21.11
N ALA A 118 10.08 -5.59 21.16
CA ALA A 118 9.40 -5.27 22.42
C ALA A 118 9.22 -6.52 23.30
N CYS A 119 8.78 -7.64 22.72
CA CYS A 119 8.65 -8.91 23.42
C CYS A 119 9.99 -9.43 23.96
N LEU A 120 11.08 -9.29 23.19
CA LEU A 120 12.43 -9.66 23.61
C LEU A 120 12.85 -8.85 24.84
N THR A 121 12.59 -7.54 24.83
CA THR A 121 12.91 -6.65 25.96
C THR A 121 12.12 -7.04 27.22
N LEU A 122 10.84 -7.39 27.08
CA LEU A 122 10.03 -7.89 28.19
C LEU A 122 10.53 -9.25 28.70
N PHE A 123 10.86 -10.16 27.79
CA PHE A 123 11.36 -11.48 28.15
C PHE A 123 12.67 -11.38 28.94
N LEU A 124 13.57 -10.49 28.53
CA LEU A 124 14.84 -10.26 29.21
C LEU A 124 14.63 -9.68 30.63
N ASN A 125 13.63 -8.82 30.82
CA ASN A 125 13.21 -8.37 32.14
C ASN A 125 12.70 -9.54 33.01
N ILE A 126 11.77 -10.35 32.50
CA ILE A 126 11.20 -11.49 33.25
C ILE A 126 12.28 -12.53 33.60
N PHE A 127 13.18 -12.80 32.65
CA PHE A 127 14.30 -13.73 32.83
C PHE A 127 15.22 -13.27 33.96
N SER A 128 15.58 -11.99 33.96
CA SER A 128 16.37 -11.38 35.03
C SER A 128 15.72 -11.58 36.40
N THR A 129 14.43 -11.29 36.52
CA THR A 129 13.71 -11.46 37.80
C THR A 129 13.69 -12.92 38.26
N LYS A 130 13.47 -13.87 37.35
CA LYS A 130 13.26 -15.28 37.72
C LYS A 130 14.55 -16.07 37.94
N ILE A 131 15.67 -15.66 37.35
CA ILE A 131 16.93 -16.41 37.41
C ILE A 131 17.96 -15.70 38.27
N LEU A 132 18.00 -14.36 38.23
CA LEU A 132 18.97 -13.57 38.98
C LEU A 132 18.38 -13.01 40.28
N ASP A 133 17.12 -13.34 40.57
CA ASP A 133 16.35 -12.95 41.76
C ASP A 133 16.30 -11.42 41.99
N PHE A 134 16.38 -10.65 40.90
CA PHE A 134 16.29 -9.20 40.93
C PHE A 134 14.85 -8.72 41.08
N GLU A 135 14.64 -7.66 41.85
CA GLU A 135 13.31 -7.03 41.98
C GLU A 135 12.81 -6.49 40.64
N ILE A 136 11.51 -6.68 40.38
CA ILE A 136 10.87 -6.12 39.18
C ILE A 136 10.74 -4.61 39.36
N ASP A 137 11.60 -3.85 38.71
CA ASP A 137 11.35 -2.42 38.54
C ASP A 137 10.29 -2.21 37.45
N THR A 138 9.05 -2.10 37.95
CA THR A 138 7.82 -1.89 37.19
C THR A 138 7.78 -0.52 36.50
N LEU A 139 8.48 0.49 37.04
CA LEU A 139 8.59 1.81 36.43
C LEU A 139 9.39 1.73 35.13
N PHE A 140 10.52 1.01 35.13
CA PHE A 140 11.29 0.81 33.90
C PHE A 140 10.50 0.05 32.82
N ILE A 141 9.79 -1.02 33.20
CA ILE A 141 9.00 -1.82 32.24
C ILE A 141 7.88 -0.97 31.64
N SER A 142 7.15 -0.21 32.46
CA SER A 142 6.07 0.66 31.98
C SER A 142 6.58 1.78 31.08
N CYS A 143 7.69 2.44 31.44
CA CYS A 143 8.34 3.44 30.61
C CYS A 143 8.86 2.85 29.28
N ALA A 144 9.47 1.67 29.30
CA ALA A 144 9.96 0.99 28.10
C ALA A 144 8.82 0.61 27.15
N LEU A 145 7.69 0.14 27.69
CA LEU A 145 6.48 -0.15 26.90
C LEU A 145 5.88 1.10 26.28
N ALA A 146 5.74 2.18 27.04
CA ALA A 146 5.25 3.46 26.53
C ALA A 146 6.16 3.99 25.41
N TYR A 147 7.48 3.90 25.60
CA TYR A 147 8.46 4.34 24.62
C TYR A 147 8.42 3.53 23.32
N ASN A 148 8.35 2.20 23.42
CA ASN A 148 8.16 1.31 22.26
C ASN A 148 6.86 1.63 21.50
N LEU A 149 5.76 1.90 22.22
CA LEU A 149 4.46 2.23 21.64
C LEU A 149 4.51 3.57 20.89
N ILE A 150 5.18 4.58 21.45
CA ILE A 150 5.46 5.86 20.76
C ILE A 150 6.25 5.61 19.47
N GLY A 151 7.24 4.72 19.51
CA GLY A 151 7.98 4.29 18.32
C GLY A 151 7.08 3.75 17.21
N ILE A 152 6.14 2.86 17.53
CA ILE A 152 5.20 2.30 16.54
C ILE A 152 4.30 3.39 15.95
N ILE A 153 3.74 4.26 16.80
CA ILE A 153 2.81 5.32 16.37
C ILE A 153 3.53 6.33 15.46
N THR A 154 4.72 6.77 15.85
CA THR A 154 5.51 7.73 15.08
C THR A 154 5.96 7.16 13.73
N PHE A 155 6.34 5.89 13.69
CA PHE A 155 6.66 5.18 12.44
C PHE A 155 5.45 5.13 11.49
N HIS A 156 4.28 4.74 12.01
CA HIS A 156 3.05 4.69 11.21
C HIS A 156 2.71 6.05 10.59
N TYR A 157 2.79 7.12 11.39
CA TYR A 157 2.49 8.47 10.93
C TYR A 157 3.47 8.95 9.85
N LEU A 158 4.78 8.71 10.06
CA LEU A 158 5.81 9.09 9.10
C LEU A 158 5.58 8.45 7.73
N ILE A 159 5.25 7.16 7.71
CA ILE A 159 5.03 6.43 6.46
C ILE A 159 3.78 6.92 5.74
N LYS A 160 2.71 7.16 6.49
CA LYS A 160 1.50 7.77 5.92
C LYS A 160 1.81 9.12 5.25
N LYS A 161 2.62 9.95 5.90
CA LYS A 161 3.06 11.25 5.36
C LYS A 161 3.94 11.10 4.12
N LEU A 162 4.88 10.15 4.11
CA LEU A 162 5.74 9.87 2.95
C LEU A 162 4.93 9.36 1.76
N ALA A 163 4.00 8.44 1.98
CA ALA A 163 3.11 7.91 0.96
C ALA A 163 2.22 9.01 0.37
N GLN A 164 1.67 9.89 1.20
CA GLN A 164 0.88 11.05 0.75
C GLN A 164 1.69 12.01 -0.13
N LYS A 165 2.98 12.21 0.18
CA LYS A 165 3.82 13.13 -0.59
C LYS A 165 4.26 12.57 -1.94
N GLN A 166 4.55 11.27 -2.01
CA GLN A 166 5.17 10.67 -3.21
C GLN A 166 4.18 9.94 -4.11
N ILE A 167 3.25 9.17 -3.54
CA ILE A 167 2.42 8.23 -4.30
C ILE A 167 1.10 8.87 -4.73
N VAL A 168 0.46 9.63 -3.84
CA VAL A 168 -0.86 10.22 -4.12
C VAL A 168 -0.87 11.12 -5.37
N PRO A 169 0.10 12.02 -5.58
CA PRO A 169 0.09 12.88 -6.76
C PRO A 169 0.20 12.10 -8.07
N ILE A 170 1.07 11.10 -8.13
CA ILE A 170 1.26 10.27 -9.34
C ILE A 170 0.07 9.35 -9.54
N GLY A 171 -0.53 8.84 -8.46
CA GLY A 171 -1.79 8.10 -8.52
C GLY A 171 -2.92 8.91 -9.14
N HIS A 172 -3.03 10.22 -8.85
CA HIS A 172 -4.01 11.10 -9.50
C HIS A 172 -3.75 11.31 -10.99
N VAL A 173 -2.48 11.42 -11.39
CA VAL A 173 -2.10 11.53 -12.81
C VAL A 173 -2.43 10.24 -13.56
N LEU A 174 -2.02 9.10 -13.02
CA LEU A 174 -2.28 7.78 -13.58
C LEU A 174 -3.80 7.52 -13.69
N HIS A 175 -4.56 7.90 -12.66
CA HIS A 175 -6.02 7.80 -12.67
C HIS A 175 -6.65 8.59 -13.81
N SER A 176 -6.33 9.89 -13.91
CA SER A 176 -6.91 10.78 -14.93
C SER A 176 -6.55 10.33 -16.34
N PHE A 177 -5.32 9.83 -16.52
CA PHE A 177 -4.85 9.27 -17.79
C PHE A 177 -5.56 7.97 -18.15
N LEU A 178 -5.71 7.04 -17.21
CA LEU A 178 -6.41 5.77 -17.44
C LEU A 178 -7.87 5.99 -17.81
N ILE A 179 -8.58 6.93 -17.15
CA ILE A 179 -9.93 7.32 -17.57
C ILE A 179 -9.89 7.77 -19.03
N PHE A 180 -9.01 8.70 -19.39
CA PHE A 180 -8.94 9.21 -20.75
C PHE A 180 -8.69 8.11 -21.78
N LYS A 181 -7.68 7.25 -21.54
CA LYS A 181 -7.33 6.17 -22.48
C LYS A 181 -8.47 5.16 -22.62
N LEU A 182 -9.07 4.73 -21.52
CA LEU A 182 -10.12 3.71 -21.57
C LEU A 182 -11.41 4.28 -22.19
N MET A 183 -11.73 5.55 -21.95
CA MET A 183 -12.84 6.24 -22.61
C MET A 183 -12.58 6.47 -24.11
N TYR A 184 -11.32 6.68 -24.49
CA TYR A 184 -10.88 6.77 -25.89
C TYR A 184 -11.05 5.44 -26.61
N ASP A 185 -10.61 4.34 -25.99
CA ASP A 185 -10.72 2.98 -26.53
C ASP A 185 -12.19 2.56 -26.75
N VAL A 186 -13.12 3.11 -25.97
CA VAL A 186 -14.57 2.85 -26.06
C VAL A 186 -15.26 3.77 -27.09
N GLY A 187 -14.53 4.69 -27.72
CA GLY A 187 -15.02 5.52 -28.83
C GLY A 187 -15.76 6.79 -28.38
N THR A 188 -15.55 7.24 -27.15
CA THR A 188 -16.23 8.44 -26.62
C THR A 188 -15.84 9.69 -27.43
N PRO A 189 -16.76 10.63 -27.70
CA PRO A 189 -16.42 11.91 -28.33
C PRO A 189 -15.39 12.71 -27.53
N LEU A 190 -14.47 13.37 -28.23
CA LEU A 190 -13.31 14.05 -27.63
C LEU A 190 -13.67 15.14 -26.61
N ASN A 191 -14.76 15.89 -26.84
CA ASN A 191 -15.24 16.91 -25.90
C ASN A 191 -15.77 16.30 -24.59
N GLN A 192 -16.38 15.12 -24.65
CA GLN A 192 -16.81 14.37 -23.47
C GLN A 192 -15.59 13.75 -22.75
N LEU A 193 -14.59 13.30 -23.50
CA LEU A 193 -13.30 12.82 -22.95
C LEU A 193 -12.60 13.87 -22.10
N ILE A 194 -12.45 15.09 -22.61
CA ILE A 194 -11.72 16.17 -21.91
C ILE A 194 -12.47 16.62 -20.64
N SER A 195 -13.81 16.72 -20.72
CA SER A 195 -14.63 17.10 -19.56
C SER A 195 -14.70 16.02 -18.48
N ARG A 196 -14.80 14.73 -18.86
CA ARG A 196 -14.95 13.60 -17.93
C ARG A 196 -13.62 13.15 -17.31
N SER A 197 -12.53 13.14 -18.07
CA SER A 197 -11.20 12.72 -17.57
C SER A 197 -10.53 13.71 -16.59
N ARG A 198 -11.08 14.92 -16.46
CA ARG A 198 -10.50 16.04 -15.69
C ARG A 198 -9.02 16.29 -16.03
N ILE A 199 -8.56 15.95 -17.24
CA ILE A 199 -7.17 16.12 -17.67
C ILE A 199 -6.69 17.57 -17.49
N ASN A 200 -7.58 18.56 -17.64
CA ASN A 200 -7.24 19.97 -17.43
C ASN A 200 -6.81 20.27 -15.99
N SER A 201 -7.25 19.49 -14.99
CA SER A 201 -6.80 19.61 -13.60
C SER A 201 -5.38 19.10 -13.37
N LEU A 202 -4.80 18.34 -14.32
CA LEU A 202 -3.41 17.89 -14.25
C LEU A 202 -2.42 19.05 -14.45
N ALA A 203 -2.84 20.14 -15.12
CA ALA A 203 -2.00 21.32 -15.33
C ALA A 203 -1.61 22.01 -14.01
N ASP A 204 -2.47 21.90 -12.99
CA ASP A 204 -2.28 22.49 -11.67
C ASP A 204 -1.35 21.66 -10.77
N ILE A 205 -1.04 20.41 -11.15
CA ILE A 205 -0.19 19.52 -10.35
C ILE A 205 1.28 19.95 -10.51
N GLN A 206 1.95 20.22 -9.38
CA GLN A 206 3.35 20.70 -9.35
C GLN A 206 4.41 19.64 -9.75
N LEU A 207 4.02 18.47 -10.24
CA LEU A 207 4.98 17.48 -10.73
C LEU A 207 5.46 17.85 -12.13
N SER A 208 6.78 17.99 -12.29
CA SER A 208 7.42 18.20 -13.60
C SER A 208 7.01 17.14 -14.62
N TYR A 209 6.85 15.89 -14.18
CA TYR A 209 6.40 14.79 -15.03
C TYR A 209 4.93 14.93 -15.44
N ALA A 210 4.05 15.37 -14.54
CA ALA A 210 2.64 15.60 -14.85
C ALA A 210 2.46 16.69 -15.91
N LYS A 211 3.26 17.76 -15.83
CA LYS A 211 3.28 18.84 -16.83
C LYS A 211 3.75 18.37 -18.19
N GLU A 212 4.80 17.57 -18.25
CA GLU A 212 5.28 16.99 -19.52
C GLU A 212 4.24 16.05 -20.12
N LEU A 213 3.58 15.24 -19.29
CA LEU A 213 2.54 14.32 -19.74
C LEU A 213 1.31 15.07 -20.26
N PHE A 214 0.88 16.12 -19.55
CA PHE A 214 -0.18 17.01 -20.01
C PHE A 214 0.17 17.66 -21.35
N ARG A 215 1.41 18.15 -21.51
CA ARG A 215 1.88 18.72 -22.77
C ARG A 215 1.82 17.73 -23.93
N ARG A 216 2.30 16.49 -23.71
CA ARG A 216 2.23 15.41 -24.71
C ARG A 216 0.80 15.05 -25.06
N LEU A 217 -0.06 14.94 -24.05
CA LEU A 217 -1.46 14.58 -24.24
C LEU A 217 -2.25 15.68 -24.96
N ALA A 218 -1.99 16.95 -24.63
CA ALA A 218 -2.54 18.09 -25.36
C ALA A 218 -2.11 18.10 -26.83
N ALA A 219 -0.83 17.84 -27.11
CA ALA A 219 -0.33 17.74 -28.49
C ALA A 219 -1.01 16.60 -29.28
N LEU A 220 -1.21 15.43 -28.65
CA LEU A 220 -1.92 14.30 -29.28
C LEU A 220 -3.40 14.61 -29.55
N VAL A 221 -4.06 15.28 -28.61
CA VAL A 221 -5.44 15.74 -28.75
C VAL A 221 -5.57 16.73 -29.91
N GLU A 222 -4.65 17.70 -30.01
CA GLU A 222 -4.59 18.65 -31.12
C GLU A 222 -4.32 17.96 -32.47
N MET A 223 -3.37 17.01 -32.52
CA MET A 223 -3.10 16.22 -33.72
C MET A 223 -4.33 15.44 -34.19
N LYS A 224 -5.07 14.82 -33.27
CA LYS A 224 -6.32 14.13 -33.59
C LYS A 224 -7.40 15.09 -34.10
N GLN A 225 -7.54 16.27 -33.49
CA GLN A 225 -8.52 17.28 -33.91
C GLN A 225 -8.19 17.88 -35.29
N ALA A 226 -6.92 18.17 -35.54
CA ALA A 226 -6.49 18.86 -36.76
C ALA A 226 -6.28 17.92 -37.94
N GLN A 227 -5.85 16.67 -37.71
CA GLN A 227 -5.39 15.77 -38.76
C GLN A 227 -6.14 14.43 -38.81
N GLY A 228 -7.00 14.13 -37.82
CA GLY A 228 -7.76 12.87 -37.78
C GLY A 228 -6.91 11.62 -37.56
N LEU A 229 -5.65 11.77 -37.15
CA LEU A 229 -4.72 10.67 -36.89
C LEU A 229 -5.17 9.85 -35.68
N ASP A 230 -4.96 8.53 -35.75
CA ASP A 230 -5.11 7.66 -34.60
C ASP A 230 -3.93 7.83 -33.65
N ILE A 231 -4.23 8.06 -32.39
CA ILE A 231 -3.26 8.33 -31.32
C ILE A 231 -3.12 7.13 -30.35
N GLY A 232 -3.71 5.98 -30.69
CA GLY A 232 -3.75 4.80 -29.83
C GLY A 232 -2.37 4.31 -29.36
N ASP A 233 -1.41 4.20 -30.29
CA ASP A 233 -0.06 3.72 -30.00
C ASP A 233 0.73 4.70 -29.11
N ASP A 234 0.59 6.01 -29.34
CA ASP A 234 1.21 7.03 -28.51
C ASP A 234 0.63 7.05 -27.09
N LEU A 235 -0.69 6.83 -26.95
CA LEU A 235 -1.33 6.66 -25.65
C LEU A 235 -0.86 5.39 -24.93
N GLU A 236 -0.50 4.33 -25.65
CA GLU A 236 0.09 3.13 -25.06
C GLU A 236 1.50 3.37 -24.54
N SER A 237 2.33 4.08 -25.30
CA SER A 237 3.66 4.52 -24.87
C SER A 237 3.61 5.38 -23.59
N ILE A 238 2.67 6.33 -23.52
CA ILE A 238 2.49 7.17 -22.33
C ILE A 238 2.03 6.35 -21.12
N GLU A 239 1.15 5.36 -21.32
CA GLU A 239 0.69 4.48 -20.23
C GLU A 239 1.86 3.71 -19.59
N ILE A 240 2.71 3.12 -20.43
CA ILE A 240 3.88 2.35 -19.99
C ILE A 240 4.79 3.24 -19.13
N GLY A 241 5.11 4.44 -19.62
CA GLY A 241 5.93 5.40 -18.88
C GLY A 241 5.34 5.81 -17.53
N LEU A 242 4.02 5.96 -17.45
CA LEU A 242 3.31 6.28 -16.20
C LEU A 242 3.39 5.14 -15.18
N TRP A 243 3.20 3.90 -15.62
CA TRP A 243 3.34 2.73 -14.77
C TRP A 243 4.77 2.55 -14.26
N ASP A 244 5.76 2.79 -15.12
CA ASP A 244 7.17 2.71 -14.75
C ASP A 244 7.53 3.78 -13.70
N GLU A 245 7.07 5.02 -13.87
CA GLU A 245 7.29 6.09 -12.89
C GLU A 245 6.58 5.78 -11.56
N TYR A 246 5.33 5.32 -11.61
CA TYR A 246 4.58 4.92 -10.41
C TYR A 246 5.28 3.76 -9.67
N LYS A 247 5.79 2.77 -10.40
CA LYS A 247 6.56 1.65 -9.83
C LYS A 247 7.87 2.13 -9.22
N SER A 248 8.63 2.97 -9.93
CA SER A 248 9.88 3.58 -9.46
C SER A 248 9.67 4.33 -8.14
N GLN A 249 8.64 5.16 -8.07
CA GLN A 249 8.34 5.95 -6.86
C GLN A 249 7.91 5.08 -5.69
N ASN A 250 7.15 4.01 -5.95
CA ASN A 250 6.85 3.00 -4.93
C ASN A 250 8.11 2.27 -4.45
N GLU A 251 9.04 1.93 -5.34
CA GLU A 251 10.30 1.28 -4.94
C GLU A 251 11.20 2.21 -4.13
N GLN A 252 11.26 3.50 -4.48
CA GLN A 252 11.94 4.52 -3.68
C GLN A 252 11.30 4.66 -2.30
N LEU A 253 9.97 4.70 -2.21
CA LEU A 253 9.25 4.73 -0.93
C LEU A 253 9.57 3.49 -0.09
N LEU A 254 9.55 2.29 -0.68
CA LEU A 254 9.90 1.04 0.00
C LEU A 254 11.33 1.03 0.52
N SER A 255 12.28 1.56 -0.25
CA SER A 255 13.66 1.73 0.20
C SER A 255 13.75 2.67 1.42
N ARG A 256 13.07 3.82 1.36
CA ARG A 256 13.00 4.77 2.48
C ARG A 256 12.36 4.16 3.72
N ILE A 257 11.30 3.36 3.55
CA ILE A 257 10.65 2.62 4.63
C ILE A 257 11.65 1.67 5.30
N LYS A 258 12.46 0.93 4.54
CA LYS A 258 13.46 0.01 5.11
C LYS A 258 14.52 0.76 5.93
N ILE A 259 14.95 1.93 5.46
CA ILE A 259 15.89 2.79 6.21
C ILE A 259 15.23 3.30 7.49
N CYS A 260 14.00 3.84 7.40
CA CYS A 260 13.25 4.31 8.57
C CYS A 260 13.01 3.18 9.56
N LYS A 261 12.72 1.96 9.10
CA LYS A 261 12.53 0.77 9.93
C LYS A 261 13.78 0.51 10.77
N PHE A 262 14.96 0.53 10.15
CA PHE A 262 16.22 0.34 10.86
C PHE A 262 16.46 1.44 11.91
N ILE A 263 16.28 2.71 11.54
CA ILE A 263 16.44 3.84 12.46
C ILE A 263 15.49 3.71 13.66
N TRP A 264 14.22 3.37 13.43
CA TRP A 264 13.24 3.22 14.51
C TRP A 264 13.56 2.03 15.41
N LEU A 265 14.05 0.93 14.84
CA LEU A 265 14.46 -0.24 15.62
C LEU A 265 15.61 0.14 16.57
N VAL A 266 16.59 0.92 16.10
CA VAL A 266 17.70 1.40 16.93
C VAL A 266 17.23 2.41 17.98
N VAL A 267 16.49 3.44 17.58
CA VAL A 267 16.13 4.53 18.50
C VAL A 267 15.10 4.08 19.53
N PHE A 268 14.04 3.40 19.11
CA PHE A 268 12.92 3.11 20.01
C PHE A 268 13.04 1.76 20.72
N PHE A 269 13.61 0.74 20.08
CA PHE A 269 13.58 -0.63 20.61
C PHE A 269 14.93 -1.11 21.13
N PHE A 270 16.03 -0.70 20.51
CA PHE A 270 17.37 -1.05 20.99
C PHE A 270 17.78 -0.27 22.24
N ILE A 271 17.38 1.00 22.38
CA ILE A 271 17.68 1.80 23.58
C ILE A 271 17.10 1.16 24.86
N PRO A 272 15.80 0.80 24.95
CA PRO A 272 15.27 0.12 26.13
C PRO A 272 15.91 -1.25 26.37
N TYR A 273 16.24 -1.97 25.30
CA TYR A 273 16.93 -3.26 25.39
C TYR A 273 18.31 -3.12 26.05
N VAL A 274 19.13 -2.18 25.57
CA VAL A 274 20.47 -1.90 26.11
C VAL A 274 20.40 -1.30 27.51
N GLY A 275 19.44 -0.40 27.75
CA GLY A 275 19.20 0.15 29.09
C GLY A 275 18.90 -0.93 30.11
N ASN A 276 18.08 -1.93 29.74
CA ASN A 276 17.84 -3.08 30.59
C ASN A 276 19.12 -3.89 30.82
N PHE A 277 19.90 -4.13 29.78
CA PHE A 277 21.17 -4.86 29.89
C PHE A 277 22.16 -4.19 30.85
N PHE A 278 22.36 -2.87 30.76
CA PHE A 278 23.21 -2.13 31.70
C PHE A 278 22.67 -2.17 33.13
N ARG A 279 21.35 -2.09 33.32
CA ARG A 279 20.73 -2.25 34.64
C ARG A 279 21.07 -3.62 35.24
N LEU A 280 21.02 -4.68 34.44
CA LEU A 280 21.39 -6.02 34.89
C LEU A 280 22.87 -6.15 35.27
N ILE A 281 23.76 -5.58 34.46
CA ILE A 281 25.20 -5.57 34.78
C ILE A 281 25.46 -4.80 36.06
N SER A 282 24.85 -3.63 36.22
CA SER A 282 25.01 -2.82 37.43
C SER A 282 24.55 -3.54 38.69
N HIS A 283 23.52 -4.38 38.61
CA HIS A 283 23.09 -5.21 39.73
C HIS A 283 24.00 -6.41 40.00
N LEU A 284 24.76 -6.87 39.01
CA LEU A 284 25.70 -7.99 39.14
C LEU A 284 27.04 -7.58 39.80
N ASN A 285 27.26 -6.30 40.14
CA ASN A 285 28.49 -5.79 40.75
C ASN A 285 29.77 -6.32 40.07
N LEU A 286 29.88 -6.08 38.77
CA LEU A 286 31.16 -6.13 38.03
C LEU A 286 31.80 -4.75 37.99
#